data_AF-A0A645A002-F1
#
_entry.id   AF-A0A645A002-F1
#
_cell.length_a   1.000
_cell.length_b   1.000
_cell.length_c   1.000
_cell.angle_alpha   90.00
_cell.angle_beta   90.00
_cell.angle_gamma   90.00
#
_symmetry.space_group_name_H-M   'P 1'
#
loop_
_entity.id
_entity.type
_entity.pdbx_description
1 polymer ?
#
loop_
_entity_poly.entity_id
_entity_poly.type
_entity_poly.pdbx_seq_one_letter_code
_entity_poly.pdbx_strand_id
1 'polypeptide(L)'
;MIGYHSVPVIVDAYVKGIKEFDTTAALEAMISSSNRKEYGIDLLEKYGGLPAEKEHESVSKTLEYAYDDWCIARFAELLGRTDVSDRYIKRAQFYKNVFDPQSGFMRPKLNGRWLTPFNPTEVNFHFIEANSWQYSFYVPQDVQTHISMLGGDEKYTSKLDEQFNASNKTTGRTQVDITGLIGQYAHGNEPSHHAAYLYNFAGKPWKTQETVRKIMKTLYSNAPDGLCGNDDCGQMSAWYVLSAAGFYPVTPGTTDYILGSPIFRKVIFHLENGKSFSIVAQNCDEKNLYIHSATINGAPYSKSYITHNQIIEGSTLNLEMKNIPSANFGVSISNRPLTKIDQNKEIVMNPWIEYNNHMFKDSTKVEIKATGASKILIKTEDGEQIYSGPFTIKDDYNFAAIAIGRDGSRSYPVECNLKKIKTTGKIKLYSQYNRQYSAGGDEGLIDGIRGEGNFRLGGWQGYQNCDFEADIDLGKQTMIKRVGAGFLRDVRSWIWFPVSIEIYTSNNGLDFELSGKIENTIDPKDYEISVKDFVIEKLNKECRYIKIKAKNFGTIPSWHEGAGGEGFIFIDEIFFE
;
A
#
# COMPACT_ATOMS: atom_id res chain seq x y z
N MET A 1 -11.57 4.50 -1.07
CA MET A 1 -11.45 3.02 -1.03
C MET A 1 -11.04 2.47 -2.39
N ILE A 2 -10.50 1.26 -2.40
CA ILE A 2 -9.83 0.61 -3.54
C ILE A 2 -10.31 -0.86 -3.66
N GLY A 3 -9.67 -1.67 -4.51
CA GLY A 3 -10.04 -3.08 -4.68
C GLY A 3 -11.24 -3.29 -5.61
N TYR A 4 -11.59 -4.55 -5.83
CA TYR A 4 -12.84 -4.97 -6.47
C TYR A 4 -13.55 -6.02 -5.60
N HIS A 5 -13.71 -5.67 -4.32
CA HIS A 5 -14.21 -6.51 -3.23
C HIS A 5 -15.64 -7.04 -3.37
N SER A 6 -16.38 -6.69 -4.42
CA SER A 6 -17.58 -7.44 -4.79
C SER A 6 -17.26 -8.91 -5.10
N VAL A 7 -16.04 -9.20 -5.58
CA VAL A 7 -15.57 -10.55 -5.89
C VAL A 7 -15.57 -11.46 -4.66
N PRO A 8 -14.81 -11.20 -3.58
CA PRO A 8 -14.77 -12.07 -2.40
C PRO A 8 -16.15 -12.31 -1.79
N VAL A 9 -17.06 -11.33 -1.83
CA VAL A 9 -18.45 -11.50 -1.36
C VAL A 9 -19.17 -12.61 -2.13
N ILE A 10 -19.10 -12.59 -3.47
CA ILE A 10 -19.74 -13.60 -4.32
C ILE A 10 -19.10 -14.98 -4.12
N VAL A 11 -17.77 -15.03 -4.03
CA VAL A 11 -17.04 -16.30 -3.86
C VAL A 11 -17.30 -16.91 -2.49
N ASP A 12 -17.32 -16.10 -1.43
CA ASP A 12 -17.63 -16.54 -0.07
C ASP A 12 -19.05 -17.11 0.02
N ALA A 13 -20.03 -16.44 -0.59
CA ALA A 13 -21.41 -16.93 -0.68
C ALA A 13 -21.47 -18.30 -1.39
N TYR A 14 -20.80 -18.43 -2.55
CA TYR A 14 -20.81 -19.65 -3.34
C TYR A 14 -20.19 -20.85 -2.62
N VAL A 15 -19.03 -20.68 -1.98
CA VAL A 15 -18.36 -21.78 -1.26
C VAL A 15 -19.12 -22.21 0.01
N LYS A 16 -20.00 -21.34 0.51
CA LYS A 16 -20.89 -21.59 1.65
C LYS A 16 -22.26 -22.11 1.24
N GLY A 17 -22.49 -22.33 -0.05
CA GLY A 17 -23.69 -23.00 -0.57
C GLY A 17 -24.82 -22.06 -1.02
N ILE A 18 -24.63 -20.74 -0.96
CA ILE A 18 -25.55 -19.76 -1.55
C ILE A 18 -25.21 -19.68 -3.04
N LYS A 19 -26.00 -20.35 -3.88
CA LYS A 19 -25.68 -20.62 -5.29
C LYS A 19 -26.79 -20.24 -6.26
N GLU A 20 -27.85 -19.60 -5.77
CA GLU A 20 -29.06 -19.24 -6.50
C GLU A 20 -28.86 -17.99 -7.38
N PHE A 21 -27.78 -17.97 -8.17
CA PHE A 21 -27.45 -16.90 -9.12
C PHE A 21 -26.74 -17.48 -10.36
N ASP A 22 -26.69 -16.71 -11.45
CA ASP A 22 -25.98 -17.11 -12.66
C ASP A 22 -24.46 -17.06 -12.43
N THR A 23 -23.86 -18.22 -12.18
CA THR A 23 -22.43 -18.36 -11.89
C THR A 23 -21.54 -18.00 -13.08
N THR A 24 -22.03 -18.20 -14.30
CA THR A 24 -21.28 -17.88 -15.52
C THR A 24 -21.24 -16.36 -15.69
N ALA A 25 -22.39 -15.71 -15.64
CA ALA A 25 -22.48 -14.24 -15.70
C ALA A 25 -21.71 -13.59 -14.54
N ALA A 26 -21.75 -14.17 -13.34
CA ALA A 26 -20.96 -13.70 -12.20
C ALA A 26 -19.46 -13.77 -12.50
N LEU A 27 -18.94 -14.90 -12.99
CA LEU A 27 -17.51 -15.03 -13.33
C LEU A 27 -17.10 -14.02 -14.41
N GLU A 28 -17.93 -13.81 -15.44
CA GLU A 28 -17.69 -12.82 -16.48
C GLU A 28 -17.63 -11.39 -15.91
N ALA A 29 -18.52 -11.03 -14.98
CA ALA A 29 -18.53 -9.74 -14.30
C ALA A 29 -17.30 -9.54 -13.40
N MET A 30 -16.84 -10.59 -12.71
CA MET A 30 -15.60 -10.56 -11.92
C MET A 30 -14.39 -10.28 -12.83
N ILE A 31 -14.29 -11.00 -13.95
CA ILE A 31 -13.23 -10.81 -14.96
C ILE A 31 -13.30 -9.41 -15.56
N SER A 32 -14.49 -8.90 -15.86
CA SER A 32 -14.65 -7.54 -16.38
C SER A 32 -14.13 -6.48 -15.39
N SER A 33 -14.45 -6.65 -14.10
CA SER A 33 -14.02 -5.71 -13.05
C SER A 33 -12.51 -5.70 -12.85
N SER A 34 -11.85 -6.86 -12.94
CA SER A 34 -10.41 -7.01 -12.78
C SER A 34 -9.57 -6.73 -14.05
N ASN A 35 -10.20 -6.23 -15.13
CA ASN A 35 -9.55 -5.80 -16.38
C ASN A 35 -9.91 -4.35 -16.78
N ARG A 36 -10.42 -3.55 -15.84
CA ARG A 36 -10.65 -2.11 -16.01
C ARG A 36 -9.33 -1.36 -16.25
N LYS A 37 -9.40 -0.20 -16.89
CA LYS A 37 -8.22 0.66 -17.16
C LYS A 37 -7.96 1.69 -16.07
N GLU A 38 -8.88 1.77 -15.13
CA GLU A 38 -8.84 2.67 -13.99
C GLU A 38 -8.09 2.02 -12.81
N TYR A 39 -7.62 2.85 -11.88
CA TYR A 39 -7.01 2.43 -10.61
C TYR A 39 -5.77 1.52 -10.76
N GLY A 40 -5.07 1.64 -11.88
CA GLY A 40 -3.84 0.91 -12.19
C GLY A 40 -4.01 -0.58 -12.50
N ILE A 41 -5.24 -1.09 -12.62
CA ILE A 41 -5.51 -2.53 -12.81
C ILE A 41 -4.85 -3.07 -14.09
N ASP A 42 -4.80 -2.27 -15.15
CA ASP A 42 -4.14 -2.60 -16.42
C ASP A 42 -2.61 -2.72 -16.30
N LEU A 43 -2.02 -2.15 -15.25
CA LEU A 43 -0.58 -2.21 -14.98
C LEU A 43 -0.16 -3.54 -14.32
N LEU A 44 -1.09 -4.24 -13.66
CA LEU A 44 -0.77 -5.44 -12.87
C LEU A 44 -0.04 -6.51 -13.68
N GLU A 45 -0.56 -6.88 -14.86
CA GLU A 45 0.06 -7.90 -15.72
C GLU A 45 1.23 -7.37 -16.55
N LYS A 46 1.47 -6.05 -16.55
CA LYS A 46 2.69 -5.48 -17.13
C LYS A 46 3.88 -5.59 -16.16
N TYR A 47 3.63 -5.37 -14.88
CA TYR A 47 4.68 -5.21 -13.87
C TYR A 47 4.68 -6.28 -12.77
N GLY A 48 3.68 -7.17 -12.72
CA GLY A 48 3.54 -8.16 -11.66
C GLY A 48 3.14 -7.54 -10.31
N GLY A 49 2.38 -6.45 -10.33
CA GLY A 49 2.11 -5.58 -9.19
C GLY A 49 2.14 -4.10 -9.62
N LEU A 50 1.93 -3.17 -8.70
CA LEU A 50 1.91 -1.74 -9.04
C LEU A 50 3.22 -1.03 -8.66
N PRO A 51 3.96 -0.46 -9.63
CA PRO A 51 5.03 0.49 -9.34
C PRO A 51 4.46 1.76 -8.69
N ALA A 52 5.12 2.26 -7.64
CA ALA A 52 4.62 3.39 -6.85
C ALA A 52 4.73 4.74 -7.58
N GLU A 53 5.57 4.82 -8.60
CA GLU A 53 5.69 5.95 -9.53
C GLU A 53 4.64 5.95 -10.66
N LYS A 54 3.84 4.88 -10.77
CA LYS A 54 2.78 4.75 -11.79
C LYS A 54 1.38 4.81 -11.21
N GLU A 55 1.20 4.40 -9.96
CA GLU A 55 -0.10 4.40 -9.30
C GLU A 55 0.06 4.73 -7.81
N HIS A 56 -0.77 5.65 -7.32
CA HIS A 56 -0.85 5.93 -5.89
C HIS A 56 -1.53 4.76 -5.17
N GLU A 57 -1.26 4.61 -3.88
CA GLU A 57 -1.75 3.52 -3.03
C GLU A 57 -1.32 2.14 -3.57
N SER A 58 -0.21 2.12 -4.31
CA SER A 58 0.27 0.96 -5.05
C SER A 58 0.42 -0.29 -4.20
N VAL A 59 0.90 -0.16 -2.96
CA VAL A 59 1.08 -1.32 -2.08
C VAL A 59 -0.27 -1.86 -1.65
N SER A 60 -1.16 -1.02 -1.11
CA SER A 60 -2.51 -1.44 -0.71
C SER A 60 -3.29 -2.06 -1.86
N LYS A 61 -3.29 -1.41 -3.03
CA LYS A 61 -3.94 -1.92 -4.25
C LYS A 61 -3.34 -3.26 -4.68
N THR A 62 -2.01 -3.41 -4.69
CA THR A 62 -1.36 -4.70 -5.03
C THR A 62 -1.79 -5.82 -4.08
N LEU A 63 -1.88 -5.55 -2.79
CA LEU A 63 -2.27 -6.54 -1.77
C LEU A 63 -3.75 -6.93 -1.89
N GLU A 64 -4.64 -5.96 -2.07
CA GLU A 64 -6.08 -6.20 -2.19
C GLU A 64 -6.45 -6.85 -3.51
N TYR A 65 -5.90 -6.39 -4.64
CA TYR A 65 -6.11 -7.03 -5.94
C TYR A 65 -5.59 -8.47 -5.94
N ALA A 66 -4.48 -8.76 -5.24
CA ALA A 66 -3.99 -10.13 -5.10
C ALA A 66 -4.97 -11.04 -4.33
N TYR A 67 -5.65 -10.52 -3.31
CA TYR A 67 -6.69 -11.27 -2.61
C TYR A 67 -7.95 -11.45 -3.48
N ASP A 68 -8.41 -10.39 -4.15
CA ASP A 68 -9.55 -10.47 -5.04
C ASP A 68 -9.30 -11.44 -6.21
N ASP A 69 -8.10 -11.42 -6.80
CA ASP A 69 -7.69 -12.33 -7.86
C ASP A 69 -7.61 -13.78 -7.37
N TRP A 70 -7.22 -14.02 -6.11
CA TRP A 70 -7.32 -15.35 -5.52
C TRP A 70 -8.77 -15.84 -5.45
N CYS A 71 -9.72 -14.97 -5.11
CA CYS A 71 -11.13 -15.29 -5.13
C CYS A 71 -11.62 -15.62 -6.55
N ILE A 72 -11.24 -14.83 -7.58
CA ILE A 72 -11.57 -15.15 -8.98
C ILE A 72 -10.99 -16.52 -9.38
N ALA A 73 -9.72 -16.79 -9.03
CA ALA A 73 -9.08 -18.06 -9.35
C ALA A 73 -9.84 -19.23 -8.75
N ARG A 74 -10.20 -19.13 -7.46
CA ARG A 74 -10.96 -20.15 -6.74
C ARG A 74 -12.36 -20.36 -7.33
N PHE A 75 -13.07 -19.29 -7.67
CA PHE A 75 -14.39 -19.39 -8.28
C PHE A 75 -14.33 -20.03 -9.66
N ALA A 76 -13.35 -19.64 -10.48
CA ALA A 76 -13.12 -20.24 -11.78
C ALA A 76 -12.78 -21.74 -11.69
N GLU A 77 -11.94 -22.14 -10.73
CA GLU A 77 -11.63 -23.56 -10.46
C GLU A 77 -12.91 -24.35 -10.13
N LEU A 78 -13.76 -23.82 -9.24
CA LEU A 78 -15.02 -24.45 -8.85
C LEU A 78 -16.03 -24.59 -10.01
N LEU A 79 -15.89 -23.77 -11.05
CA LEU A 79 -16.70 -23.82 -12.28
C LEU A 79 -16.01 -24.60 -13.42
N GLY A 80 -14.82 -25.17 -13.18
CA GLY A 80 -14.05 -25.90 -14.19
C GLY A 80 -13.37 -25.03 -15.25
N ARG A 81 -13.26 -23.71 -15.02
CA ARG A 81 -12.59 -22.74 -15.91
C ARG A 81 -11.10 -22.62 -15.58
N THR A 82 -10.35 -23.67 -15.90
CA THR A 82 -8.91 -23.76 -15.59
C THR A 82 -8.08 -22.67 -16.26
N ASP A 83 -8.44 -22.25 -17.47
CA ASP A 83 -7.83 -21.13 -18.20
C ASP A 83 -7.84 -19.82 -17.40
N VAL A 84 -9.00 -19.53 -16.79
CA VAL A 84 -9.19 -18.36 -15.93
C VAL A 84 -8.47 -18.57 -14.60
N SER A 85 -8.67 -19.72 -13.95
CA SER A 85 -8.03 -20.05 -12.67
C SER A 85 -6.51 -19.89 -12.71
N ASP A 86 -5.85 -20.43 -13.75
CA ASP A 86 -4.39 -20.39 -13.86
C ASP A 86 -3.83 -18.99 -14.16
N ARG A 87 -4.61 -18.11 -14.81
CA ARG A 87 -4.26 -16.70 -14.97
C ARG A 87 -4.33 -15.99 -13.62
N TYR A 88 -5.45 -16.10 -12.94
CA TYR A 88 -5.71 -15.33 -11.71
C TYR A 88 -4.91 -15.82 -10.51
N ILE A 89 -4.58 -17.12 -10.41
CA ILE A 89 -3.73 -17.62 -9.32
C ILE A 89 -2.28 -17.13 -9.43
N LYS A 90 -1.82 -16.74 -10.63
CA LYS A 90 -0.54 -16.04 -10.80
C LYS A 90 -0.63 -14.60 -10.28
N ARG A 91 -1.69 -13.88 -10.64
CA ARG A 91 -1.95 -12.50 -10.15
C ARG A 91 -2.14 -12.45 -8.63
N ALA A 92 -2.77 -13.46 -8.07
CA ALA A 92 -2.96 -13.64 -6.62
C ALA A 92 -1.66 -13.67 -5.80
N GLN A 93 -0.52 -13.83 -6.46
CA GLN A 93 0.81 -13.86 -5.85
C GLN A 93 1.60 -12.56 -6.03
N PHE A 94 1.04 -11.54 -6.69
CA PHE A 94 1.73 -10.26 -6.91
C PHE A 94 2.05 -9.50 -5.62
N TYR A 95 1.39 -9.84 -4.50
CA TYR A 95 1.80 -9.38 -3.16
C TYR A 95 3.28 -9.67 -2.85
N LYS A 96 3.84 -10.77 -3.37
CA LYS A 96 5.25 -11.14 -3.18
C LYS A 96 6.17 -10.05 -3.75
N ASN A 97 5.75 -9.36 -4.80
CA ASN A 97 6.56 -8.35 -5.47
C ASN A 97 6.63 -7.01 -4.74
N VAL A 98 5.84 -6.80 -3.68
CA VAL A 98 5.95 -5.63 -2.80
C VAL A 98 6.53 -5.96 -1.43
N PHE A 99 6.91 -7.21 -1.16
CA PHE A 99 7.58 -7.61 0.08
C PHE A 99 9.09 -7.33 0.01
N ASP A 100 9.58 -6.49 0.92
CA ASP A 100 11.01 -6.23 1.09
C ASP A 100 11.59 -7.22 2.13
N PRO A 101 12.42 -8.21 1.70
CA PRO A 101 12.96 -9.23 2.59
C PRO A 101 13.94 -8.67 3.63
N GLN A 102 14.49 -7.47 3.44
CA GLN A 102 15.40 -6.86 4.39
C GLN A 102 14.66 -6.24 5.58
N SER A 103 13.55 -5.54 5.32
CA SER A 103 12.75 -4.88 6.36
C SER A 103 11.63 -5.76 6.93
N GLY A 104 11.24 -6.81 6.20
CA GLY A 104 10.11 -7.66 6.56
C GLY A 104 8.77 -6.94 6.47
N PHE A 105 8.68 -5.93 5.61
CA PHE A 105 7.47 -5.13 5.38
C PHE A 105 7.08 -5.15 3.90
N MET A 106 5.80 -4.92 3.64
CA MET A 106 5.35 -4.53 2.31
C MET A 106 5.78 -3.08 2.07
N ARG A 107 6.61 -2.85 1.07
CA ARG A 107 7.31 -1.59 0.82
C ARG A 107 7.08 -1.12 -0.62
N PRO A 108 6.91 0.20 -0.86
CA PRO A 108 6.76 0.72 -2.21
C PRO A 108 8.08 0.56 -2.99
N LYS A 109 7.98 0.27 -4.30
CA LYS A 109 9.11 0.35 -5.24
C LYS A 109 8.89 1.49 -6.21
N LEU A 110 9.89 2.37 -6.32
CA LEU A 110 9.98 3.44 -7.30
C LEU A 110 11.19 3.21 -8.18
N ASN A 111 11.00 3.18 -9.50
CA ASN A 111 12.06 3.04 -10.49
C ASN A 111 12.96 1.84 -10.17
N GLY A 112 12.30 0.71 -9.89
CA GLY A 112 12.91 -0.57 -9.51
C GLY A 112 13.59 -0.65 -8.15
N ARG A 113 13.65 0.44 -7.38
CA ARG A 113 14.30 0.54 -6.06
C ARG A 113 13.25 0.63 -4.95
N TRP A 114 13.52 0.00 -3.81
CA TRP A 114 12.67 0.17 -2.63
C TRP A 114 12.72 1.63 -2.13
N LEU A 115 11.57 2.23 -1.82
CA LEU A 115 11.45 3.60 -1.31
C LEU A 115 12.40 3.84 -0.15
N THR A 116 13.36 4.77 -0.27
CA THR A 116 14.40 5.01 0.74
C THR A 116 14.58 6.52 0.98
N PRO A 117 14.67 7.00 2.25
CA PRO A 117 14.53 6.25 3.50
C PRO A 117 13.12 5.67 3.67
N PHE A 118 13.00 4.60 4.47
CA PHE A 118 11.72 3.94 4.74
C PHE A 118 11.40 3.98 6.23
N ASN A 119 10.23 4.50 6.56
CA ASN A 119 9.67 4.46 7.90
C ASN A 119 8.31 3.72 7.85
N PRO A 120 8.17 2.55 8.47
CA PRO A 120 6.92 1.77 8.39
C PRO A 120 5.75 2.44 9.14
N THR A 121 6.01 3.44 9.99
CA THR A 121 4.97 4.22 10.70
C THR A 121 4.45 5.40 9.88
N GLU A 122 5.03 5.65 8.71
CA GLU A 122 4.68 6.78 7.87
C GLU A 122 3.41 6.53 7.08
N VAL A 123 2.43 7.41 7.29
CA VAL A 123 1.23 7.51 6.47
C VAL A 123 1.58 8.36 5.25
N ASN A 124 1.51 7.77 4.07
CA ASN A 124 1.92 8.39 2.80
C ASN A 124 0.97 7.98 1.67
N PHE A 125 1.32 8.33 0.43
CA PHE A 125 0.49 8.06 -0.75
C PHE A 125 0.64 6.64 -1.30
N HIS A 126 1.37 5.73 -0.66
CA HIS A 126 1.53 4.35 -1.12
C HIS A 126 0.61 3.35 -0.43
N PHE A 127 -0.08 3.82 0.62
CA PHE A 127 -1.09 3.06 1.36
C PHE A 127 -2.39 3.88 1.45
N ILE A 128 -3.54 3.25 1.21
CA ILE A 128 -4.85 3.89 1.44
C ILE A 128 -5.09 3.95 2.94
N GLU A 129 -5.31 5.15 3.48
CA GLU A 129 -5.72 5.39 4.88
C GLU A 129 -4.86 4.69 5.97
N ALA A 130 -3.64 4.28 5.65
CA ALA A 130 -2.85 3.40 6.49
C ALA A 130 -1.35 3.64 6.33
N ASN A 131 -0.55 2.84 7.04
CA ASN A 131 0.89 2.72 6.84
C ASN A 131 1.30 1.26 6.62
N SER A 132 2.60 1.01 6.48
CA SER A 132 3.12 -0.33 6.19
C SER A 132 2.90 -1.32 7.34
N TRP A 133 2.89 -0.88 8.61
CA TRP A 133 2.57 -1.77 9.74
C TRP A 133 1.17 -2.37 9.61
N GLN A 134 0.21 -1.60 9.12
CA GLN A 134 -1.19 -1.99 9.03
C GLN A 134 -1.43 -2.90 7.82
N TYR A 135 -0.82 -2.60 6.66
CA TYR A 135 -1.03 -3.39 5.44
C TYR A 135 -0.13 -4.62 5.31
N SER A 136 1.03 -4.69 5.98
CA SER A 136 1.99 -5.76 5.71
C SER A 136 1.48 -7.16 6.01
N PHE A 137 0.44 -7.27 6.84
CA PHE A 137 -0.21 -8.53 7.18
C PHE A 137 -1.38 -8.92 6.27
N TYR A 138 -1.74 -8.08 5.28
CA TYR A 138 -2.86 -8.31 4.37
C TYR A 138 -2.50 -9.30 3.24
N VAL A 139 -2.35 -10.58 3.63
CA VAL A 139 -2.16 -11.71 2.71
C VAL A 139 -3.05 -12.90 3.15
N PRO A 140 -4.37 -12.70 3.32
CA PRO A 140 -5.25 -13.72 3.88
C PRO A 140 -5.34 -14.99 3.02
N GLN A 141 -5.07 -14.90 1.71
CA GLN A 141 -5.07 -16.03 0.79
C GLN A 141 -3.86 -16.97 0.91
N ASP A 142 -2.75 -16.49 1.47
CA ASP A 142 -1.46 -17.21 1.47
C ASP A 142 -0.62 -16.94 2.73
N VAL A 143 -1.28 -16.96 3.90
CA VAL A 143 -0.65 -16.68 5.20
C VAL A 143 0.56 -17.59 5.46
N GLN A 144 0.51 -18.88 5.09
CA GLN A 144 1.63 -19.81 5.29
C GLN A 144 2.89 -19.41 4.50
N THR A 145 2.72 -18.90 3.28
CA THR A 145 3.86 -18.40 2.50
C THR A 145 4.38 -17.10 3.09
N HIS A 146 3.51 -16.20 3.58
CA HIS A 146 3.95 -14.99 4.25
C HIS A 146 4.73 -15.28 5.56
N ILE A 147 4.29 -16.26 6.36
CA ILE A 147 5.05 -16.77 7.51
C ILE A 147 6.45 -17.23 7.07
N SER A 148 6.54 -17.98 5.97
CA SER A 148 7.81 -18.48 5.44
C SER A 148 8.71 -17.33 4.97
N MET A 149 8.15 -16.30 4.31
CA MET A 149 8.87 -15.12 3.82
C MET A 149 9.45 -14.27 4.97
N LEU A 150 8.76 -14.20 6.11
CA LEU A 150 9.27 -13.58 7.34
C LEU A 150 10.27 -14.46 8.11
N GLY A 151 10.45 -15.72 7.67
CA GLY A 151 11.44 -16.64 8.20
C GLY A 151 10.91 -17.59 9.29
N GLY A 152 9.61 -17.92 9.25
CA GLY A 152 8.97 -18.95 10.05
C GLY A 152 8.15 -18.42 11.23
N ASP A 153 7.46 -19.34 11.92
CA ASP A 153 6.47 -19.07 12.96
C ASP A 153 6.94 -18.08 14.03
N GLU A 154 8.16 -18.25 14.55
CA GLU A 154 8.67 -17.41 15.63
C GLU A 154 8.95 -15.98 15.16
N LYS A 155 9.56 -15.80 13.98
CA LYS A 155 9.80 -14.45 13.43
C LYS A 155 8.49 -13.75 13.07
N TYR A 156 7.53 -14.51 12.53
CA TYR A 156 6.19 -13.98 12.23
C TYR A 156 5.46 -13.53 13.50
N THR A 157 5.51 -14.37 14.55
CA THR A 157 4.96 -14.05 15.87
C THR A 157 5.61 -12.80 16.45
N SER A 158 6.94 -12.69 16.41
CA SER A 158 7.66 -11.50 16.88
C SER A 158 7.28 -10.25 16.10
N LYS A 159 7.08 -10.35 14.78
CA LYS A 159 6.65 -9.21 13.95
C LYS A 159 5.25 -8.72 14.32
N LEU A 160 4.32 -9.62 14.64
CA LEU A 160 3.01 -9.26 15.18
C LEU A 160 3.15 -8.62 16.57
N ASP A 161 3.99 -9.18 17.46
CA ASP A 161 4.24 -8.58 18.77
C ASP A 161 4.81 -7.17 18.65
N GLU A 162 5.72 -6.93 17.70
CA GLU A 162 6.25 -5.59 17.40
C GLU A 162 5.13 -4.64 16.99
N GLN A 163 4.18 -5.07 16.14
CA GLN A 163 3.04 -4.24 15.74
C GLN A 163 2.21 -3.79 16.95
N PHE A 164 1.83 -4.73 17.83
CA PHE A 164 0.98 -4.43 19.00
C PHE A 164 1.71 -3.70 20.14
N ASN A 165 3.04 -3.71 20.17
CA ASN A 165 3.87 -3.07 21.21
C ASN A 165 4.60 -1.80 20.74
N ALA A 166 4.60 -1.50 19.44
CA ALA A 166 5.21 -0.29 18.90
C ALA A 166 4.58 0.99 19.50
N SER A 167 5.24 2.14 19.32
CA SER A 167 4.62 3.43 19.62
C SER A 167 3.37 3.63 18.77
N ASN A 168 2.30 4.21 19.32
CA ASN A 168 1.11 4.59 18.56
C ASN A 168 1.31 5.84 17.68
N LYS A 169 2.46 6.51 17.80
CA LYS A 169 2.75 7.69 16.99
C LYS A 169 2.93 7.31 15.53
N THR A 170 2.12 7.88 14.66
CA THR A 170 2.32 7.86 13.20
C THR A 170 3.18 9.04 12.76
N THR A 171 3.78 8.93 11.58
CA THR A 171 4.48 10.04 10.90
C THR A 171 3.87 10.28 9.53
N GLY A 172 4.31 11.32 8.81
CA GLY A 172 3.78 11.65 7.48
C GLY A 172 2.48 12.44 7.58
N ARG A 173 1.47 12.10 6.76
CA ARG A 173 0.18 12.79 6.76
C ARG A 173 -0.64 12.48 8.01
N THR A 174 -1.40 13.47 8.49
CA THR A 174 -2.43 13.21 9.49
C THR A 174 -3.64 12.62 8.77
N GLN A 175 -3.98 11.38 9.07
CA GLN A 175 -5.19 10.73 8.59
C GLN A 175 -6.15 10.59 9.77
N VAL A 176 -7.33 11.19 9.67
CA VAL A 176 -8.30 11.22 10.78
C VAL A 176 -8.90 9.86 11.07
N ASP A 177 -8.91 8.95 10.08
CA ASP A 177 -9.52 7.62 10.19
C ASP A 177 -8.59 6.58 10.84
N ILE A 178 -7.29 6.88 11.01
CA ILE A 178 -6.37 5.99 11.73
C ILE A 178 -6.59 6.16 13.24
N THR A 179 -7.51 5.36 13.77
CA THR A 179 -8.02 5.45 15.13
C THR A 179 -8.02 4.08 15.82
N GLY A 180 -8.31 4.05 17.13
CA GLY A 180 -8.31 2.80 17.90
C GLY A 180 -6.95 2.08 17.96
N LEU A 181 -5.87 2.83 18.17
CA LEU A 181 -4.51 2.30 18.09
C LEU A 181 -4.10 1.46 19.33
N ILE A 182 -3.63 0.24 19.09
CA ILE A 182 -2.87 -0.58 20.06
C ILE A 182 -1.49 -0.81 19.47
N GLY A 183 -0.53 0.04 19.87
CA GLY A 183 0.71 0.19 19.13
C GLY A 183 0.43 0.70 17.71
N GLN A 184 0.91 0.00 16.69
CA GLN A 184 0.65 0.32 15.27
C GLN A 184 -0.54 -0.42 14.67
N TYR A 185 -1.18 -1.32 15.41
CA TYR A 185 -2.49 -1.89 15.04
C TYR A 185 -3.56 -0.81 15.15
N ALA A 186 -4.32 -0.54 14.08
CA ALA A 186 -5.41 0.43 14.07
C ALA A 186 -6.76 -0.28 13.96
N HIS A 187 -7.55 -0.31 15.03
CA HIS A 187 -8.82 -1.02 15.00
C HIS A 187 -9.95 -0.25 14.33
N GLY A 188 -9.89 1.07 14.29
CA GLY A 188 -10.90 1.88 13.59
C GLY A 188 -10.70 1.91 12.06
N ASN A 189 -9.87 1.02 11.52
CA ASN A 189 -9.57 0.94 10.10
C ASN A 189 -9.39 -0.53 9.67
N GLU A 190 -10.02 -0.91 8.56
CA GLU A 190 -10.27 -2.29 8.14
C GLU A 190 -9.04 -3.15 7.85
N PRO A 191 -7.92 -2.63 7.28
CA PRO A 191 -6.76 -3.45 6.92
C PRO A 191 -6.15 -4.20 8.11
N SER A 192 -6.42 -3.78 9.35
CA SER A 192 -5.91 -4.43 10.56
C SER A 192 -6.84 -5.52 11.11
N HIS A 193 -8.12 -5.59 10.73
CA HIS A 193 -9.15 -6.35 11.44
C HIS A 193 -8.83 -7.85 11.64
N HIS A 194 -8.10 -8.47 10.72
CA HIS A 194 -7.70 -9.88 10.80
C HIS A 194 -6.38 -10.12 11.55
N ALA A 195 -5.55 -9.11 11.77
CA ALA A 195 -4.16 -9.28 12.18
C ALA A 195 -4.01 -10.03 13.52
N ALA A 196 -4.88 -9.76 14.49
CA ALA A 196 -4.87 -10.43 15.80
C ALA A 196 -5.09 -11.95 15.68
N TYR A 197 -5.79 -12.42 14.65
CA TYR A 197 -6.08 -13.84 14.42
C TYR A 197 -4.92 -14.60 13.77
N LEU A 198 -3.93 -13.90 13.23
CA LEU A 198 -2.80 -14.49 12.51
C LEU A 198 -1.85 -15.28 13.43
N TYR A 199 -1.87 -15.03 14.74
CA TYR A 199 -1.15 -15.86 15.71
C TYR A 199 -1.60 -17.34 15.68
N ASN A 200 -2.86 -17.63 15.31
CA ASN A 200 -3.32 -19.01 15.15
C ASN A 200 -2.56 -19.76 14.04
N PHE A 201 -2.26 -19.07 12.93
CA PHE A 201 -1.53 -19.64 11.80
C PHE A 201 -0.07 -19.95 12.17
N ALA A 202 0.52 -19.18 13.09
CA ALA A 202 1.87 -19.39 13.64
C ALA A 202 1.90 -20.30 14.89
N GLY A 203 0.77 -20.91 15.28
CA GLY A 203 0.71 -21.85 16.41
C GLY A 203 0.79 -21.21 17.79
N LYS A 204 0.39 -19.94 17.91
CA LYS A 204 0.32 -19.19 19.18
C LYS A 204 -1.12 -18.73 19.49
N PRO A 205 -2.13 -19.61 19.45
CA PRO A 205 -3.55 -19.24 19.59
C PRO A 205 -3.88 -18.46 20.88
N TRP A 206 -3.13 -18.67 21.96
CA TRP A 206 -3.31 -17.91 23.20
C TRP A 206 -3.01 -16.41 23.04
N LYS A 207 -2.13 -16.03 22.11
CA LYS A 207 -1.90 -14.61 21.78
C LYS A 207 -3.07 -14.00 21.03
N THR A 208 -3.71 -14.74 20.12
CA THR A 208 -5.00 -14.31 19.54
C THR A 208 -6.02 -14.05 20.64
N GLN A 209 -6.17 -15.00 21.56
CA GLN A 209 -7.15 -14.94 22.64
C GLN A 209 -6.96 -13.70 23.52
N GLU A 210 -5.72 -13.41 23.92
CA GLU A 210 -5.39 -12.21 24.71
C GLU A 210 -5.64 -10.92 23.92
N THR A 211 -5.13 -10.84 22.69
CA THR A 211 -5.20 -9.63 21.87
C THR A 211 -6.63 -9.27 21.46
N VAL A 212 -7.43 -10.25 21.01
CA VAL A 212 -8.84 -10.03 20.64
C VAL A 212 -9.67 -9.59 21.85
N ARG A 213 -9.43 -10.18 23.03
CA ARG A 213 -10.09 -9.76 24.27
C ARG A 213 -9.70 -8.36 24.70
N LYS A 214 -8.42 -7.98 24.51
CA LYS A 214 -7.95 -6.61 24.74
C LYS A 214 -8.66 -5.63 23.82
N ILE A 215 -8.70 -5.88 22.51
CA ILE A 215 -9.37 -5.03 21.51
C ILE A 215 -10.85 -4.81 21.90
N MET A 216 -11.61 -5.89 22.09
CA MET A 216 -13.04 -5.79 22.47
C MET A 216 -13.25 -5.02 23.78
N LYS A 217 -12.33 -5.16 24.75
CA LYS A 217 -12.43 -4.48 26.05
C LYS A 217 -12.11 -2.99 25.98
N THR A 218 -11.14 -2.60 25.16
CA THR A 218 -10.61 -1.23 25.19
C THR A 218 -11.18 -0.33 24.11
N LEU A 219 -11.74 -0.89 23.03
CA LEU A 219 -12.13 -0.14 21.83
C LEU A 219 -13.62 -0.21 21.51
N TYR A 220 -14.41 -0.87 22.38
CA TYR A 220 -15.87 -0.91 22.28
C TYR A 220 -16.51 -0.59 23.63
N SER A 221 -17.59 0.18 23.59
CA SER A 221 -18.52 0.33 24.71
C SER A 221 -19.95 0.54 24.22
N ASN A 222 -20.92 0.52 25.12
CA ASN A 222 -22.33 0.83 24.83
C ASN A 222 -22.66 2.32 24.99
N ALA A 223 -21.66 3.18 25.16
CA ALA A 223 -21.83 4.62 25.20
C ALA A 223 -22.02 5.20 23.77
N PRO A 224 -22.56 6.43 23.62
CA PRO A 224 -22.70 7.07 22.31
C PRO A 224 -21.39 7.24 21.52
N ASP A 225 -20.25 7.34 22.21
CA ASP A 225 -18.88 7.39 21.67
C ASP A 225 -18.18 6.02 21.73
N GLY A 226 -18.97 4.93 21.78
CA GLY A 226 -18.50 3.59 22.08
C GLY A 226 -17.74 2.89 20.96
N LEU A 227 -17.59 3.49 19.78
CA LEU A 227 -16.78 2.95 18.68
C LEU A 227 -15.48 3.75 18.55
N CYS A 228 -14.38 3.04 18.30
CA CYS A 228 -13.08 3.69 18.13
C CYS A 228 -12.85 4.31 16.75
N GLY A 229 -13.78 4.16 15.81
CA GLY A 229 -13.72 4.62 14.42
C GLY A 229 -15.12 4.58 13.78
N ASN A 230 -15.21 4.76 12.47
CA ASN A 230 -16.48 4.63 11.73
C ASN A 230 -17.00 3.19 11.83
N ASP A 231 -18.33 3.00 11.82
CA ASP A 231 -18.91 1.64 11.84
C ASP A 231 -18.79 0.93 10.47
N ASP A 232 -18.57 1.71 9.42
CA ASP A 232 -18.40 1.28 8.03
C ASP A 232 -19.49 0.31 7.57
N CYS A 233 -20.73 0.79 7.70
CA CYS A 233 -21.95 0.09 7.30
C CYS A 233 -22.12 -1.29 7.99
N GLY A 234 -21.63 -1.41 9.23
CA GLY A 234 -21.75 -2.61 10.06
C GLY A 234 -20.50 -3.50 10.07
N GLN A 235 -19.42 -3.13 9.37
CA GLN A 235 -18.16 -3.90 9.38
C GLN A 235 -17.55 -4.00 10.79
N MET A 236 -17.45 -2.89 11.51
CA MET A 236 -16.94 -2.87 12.90
C MET A 236 -17.86 -3.64 13.84
N SER A 237 -19.17 -3.40 13.74
CA SER A 237 -20.17 -4.13 14.50
C SER A 237 -20.13 -5.64 14.25
N ALA A 238 -19.97 -6.08 12.99
CA ALA A 238 -19.86 -7.49 12.63
C ALA A 238 -18.57 -8.12 13.17
N TRP A 239 -17.44 -7.39 13.14
CA TRP A 239 -16.21 -7.83 13.78
C TRP A 239 -16.44 -8.11 15.27
N TYR A 240 -17.09 -7.19 15.99
CA TYR A 240 -17.40 -7.36 17.41
C TYR A 240 -18.32 -8.55 17.66
N VAL A 241 -19.42 -8.69 16.92
CA VAL A 241 -20.39 -9.79 17.09
C VAL A 241 -19.73 -11.15 16.95
N LEU A 242 -18.95 -11.37 15.89
CA LEU A 242 -18.28 -12.65 15.65
C LEU A 242 -17.15 -12.91 16.68
N SER A 243 -16.34 -11.89 16.96
CA SER A 243 -15.25 -11.98 17.94
C SER A 243 -15.75 -12.26 19.35
N ALA A 244 -16.85 -11.62 19.76
CA ALA A 244 -17.52 -11.83 21.05
C ALA A 244 -18.09 -13.26 21.18
N ALA A 245 -18.55 -13.84 20.07
CA ALA A 245 -18.94 -15.25 19.99
C ALA A 245 -17.75 -16.21 20.00
N GLY A 246 -16.55 -15.74 19.64
CA GLY A 246 -15.29 -16.45 19.79
C GLY A 246 -14.65 -16.91 18.48
N PHE A 247 -15.06 -16.41 17.31
CA PHE A 247 -14.44 -16.77 16.03
C PHE A 247 -14.50 -15.63 15.00
N TYR A 248 -13.67 -15.70 13.94
CA TYR A 248 -13.64 -14.69 12.87
C TYR A 248 -13.23 -15.26 11.50
N PRO A 249 -13.87 -14.86 10.39
CA PRO A 249 -13.48 -15.29 9.04
C PRO A 249 -12.29 -14.46 8.53
N VAL A 250 -11.06 -14.93 8.76
CA VAL A 250 -9.83 -14.23 8.29
C VAL A 250 -9.74 -14.19 6.77
N THR A 251 -10.23 -15.23 6.09
CA THR A 251 -10.11 -15.37 4.63
C THR A 251 -11.47 -15.74 4.04
N PRO A 252 -12.38 -14.76 3.86
CA PRO A 252 -13.60 -14.98 3.09
C PRO A 252 -13.28 -15.60 1.72
N GLY A 253 -14.15 -16.47 1.23
CA GLY A 253 -13.88 -17.38 0.12
C GLY A 253 -13.31 -18.73 0.57
N THR A 254 -12.87 -18.88 1.82
CA THR A 254 -12.70 -20.19 2.48
C THR A 254 -13.93 -20.53 3.33
N THR A 255 -13.95 -21.74 3.89
CA THR A 255 -15.01 -22.18 4.81
C THR A 255 -14.58 -22.13 6.28
N ASP A 256 -13.38 -21.63 6.59
CA ASP A 256 -12.82 -21.70 7.95
C ASP A 256 -13.04 -20.38 8.71
N TYR A 257 -13.37 -20.51 9.99
CA TYR A 257 -13.50 -19.43 10.94
C TYR A 257 -12.49 -19.63 12.07
N ILE A 258 -11.62 -18.65 12.26
CA ILE A 258 -10.48 -18.76 13.16
C ILE A 258 -10.93 -18.46 14.59
N LEU A 259 -10.57 -19.33 15.54
CA LEU A 259 -10.97 -19.16 16.93
C LEU A 259 -10.22 -17.97 17.56
N GLY A 260 -10.97 -17.16 18.28
CA GLY A 260 -10.51 -16.11 19.18
C GLY A 260 -10.76 -16.51 20.63
N SER A 261 -11.37 -15.62 21.41
CA SER A 261 -11.80 -15.90 22.78
C SER A 261 -13.18 -15.28 23.01
N PRO A 262 -14.21 -16.09 23.33
CA PRO A 262 -15.56 -15.58 23.56
C PRO A 262 -15.62 -14.72 24.84
N ILE A 263 -16.62 -13.83 24.89
CA ILE A 263 -16.95 -13.05 26.09
C ILE A 263 -18.22 -13.55 26.81
N PHE A 264 -19.04 -14.33 26.11
CA PHE A 264 -20.25 -14.93 26.66
C PHE A 264 -20.01 -16.39 27.04
N ARG A 265 -20.63 -16.84 28.13
CA ARG A 265 -20.60 -18.25 28.55
C ARG A 265 -21.34 -19.17 27.57
N LYS A 266 -22.32 -18.64 26.84
CA LYS A 266 -23.06 -19.38 25.83
C LYS A 266 -23.54 -18.44 24.73
N VAL A 267 -23.31 -18.83 23.49
CA VAL A 267 -23.89 -18.19 22.29
C VAL A 267 -24.59 -19.27 21.48
N ILE A 268 -25.79 -18.97 20.98
CA ILE A 268 -26.56 -19.84 20.10
C ILE A 268 -26.88 -19.07 18.82
N PHE A 269 -26.48 -19.60 17.68
CA PHE A 269 -26.86 -19.12 16.36
C PHE A 269 -28.03 -19.97 15.86
N HIS A 270 -29.19 -19.35 15.67
CA HIS A 270 -30.34 -19.98 15.02
C HIS A 270 -30.19 -19.82 13.51
N LEU A 271 -30.12 -20.93 12.80
CA LEU A 271 -29.79 -20.96 11.38
C LEU A 271 -31.07 -21.04 10.54
N GLU A 272 -30.99 -20.54 9.30
CA GLU A 272 -32.12 -20.54 8.36
C GLU A 272 -32.61 -21.96 8.01
N ASN A 273 -31.74 -22.97 8.12
CA ASN A 273 -32.09 -24.38 7.93
C ASN A 273 -32.81 -25.02 9.14
N GLY A 274 -33.18 -24.22 10.15
CA GLY A 274 -33.88 -24.66 11.36
C GLY A 274 -32.99 -25.30 12.43
N LYS A 275 -31.69 -25.49 12.16
CA LYS A 275 -30.72 -26.00 13.15
C LYS A 275 -30.19 -24.86 14.03
N SER A 276 -29.43 -25.23 15.05
CA SER A 276 -28.76 -24.26 15.93
C SER A 276 -27.31 -24.65 16.16
N PHE A 277 -26.39 -23.74 15.88
CA PHE A 277 -24.98 -23.88 16.25
C PHE A 277 -24.74 -23.22 17.60
N SER A 278 -24.11 -23.92 18.54
CA SER A 278 -23.89 -23.42 19.89
C SER A 278 -22.42 -23.39 20.26
N ILE A 279 -21.97 -22.30 20.88
CA ILE A 279 -20.67 -22.20 21.55
C ILE A 279 -20.93 -22.10 23.05
N VAL A 280 -20.39 -23.03 23.82
CA VAL A 280 -20.52 -23.09 25.29
C VAL A 280 -19.13 -22.93 25.89
N ALA A 281 -18.84 -21.74 26.41
CA ALA A 281 -17.55 -21.41 27.02
C ALA A 281 -17.64 -21.56 28.55
N GLN A 282 -17.31 -22.75 29.03
CA GLN A 282 -17.32 -23.10 30.45
C GLN A 282 -16.28 -22.26 31.19
N ASN A 283 -16.67 -21.68 32.33
CA ASN A 283 -15.85 -20.77 33.14
C ASN A 283 -15.41 -19.48 32.44
N CYS A 284 -16.03 -19.10 31.31
CA CYS A 284 -15.73 -17.83 30.65
C CYS A 284 -16.08 -16.64 31.56
N ASP A 285 -15.08 -15.80 31.82
CA ASP A 285 -15.19 -14.52 32.51
C ASP A 285 -14.01 -13.59 32.13
N GLU A 286 -13.83 -12.49 32.84
CA GLU A 286 -12.75 -11.53 32.59
C GLU A 286 -11.34 -12.10 32.79
N LYS A 287 -11.16 -13.05 33.70
CA LYS A 287 -9.86 -13.66 34.03
C LYS A 287 -9.61 -14.92 33.21
N ASN A 288 -10.65 -15.69 32.94
CA ASN A 288 -10.62 -16.95 32.23
C ASN A 288 -10.85 -16.73 30.73
N LEU A 289 -9.80 -16.26 30.05
CA LEU A 289 -9.85 -15.92 28.62
C LEU A 289 -9.22 -16.97 27.69
N TYR A 290 -8.47 -17.93 28.24
CA TYR A 290 -7.74 -18.90 27.43
C TYR A 290 -8.54 -20.16 27.19
N ILE A 291 -8.65 -20.59 25.93
CA ILE A 291 -9.21 -21.89 25.59
C ILE A 291 -8.18 -22.96 25.96
N HIS A 292 -8.49 -23.76 26.97
CA HIS A 292 -7.59 -24.80 27.46
C HIS A 292 -7.77 -26.13 26.72
N SER A 293 -9.04 -26.50 26.50
CA SER A 293 -9.47 -27.68 25.75
C SER A 293 -10.81 -27.39 25.05
N ALA A 294 -11.16 -28.20 24.04
CA ALA A 294 -12.47 -28.11 23.41
C ALA A 294 -13.02 -29.49 23.04
N THR A 295 -14.35 -29.57 22.92
CA THR A 295 -15.04 -30.68 22.26
C THR A 295 -16.03 -30.15 21.25
N ILE A 296 -16.26 -30.90 20.18
CA ILE A 296 -17.34 -30.63 19.24
C ILE A 296 -18.27 -31.84 19.20
N ASN A 297 -19.55 -31.62 19.49
CA ASN A 297 -20.54 -32.69 19.64
C ASN A 297 -20.09 -33.82 20.60
N GLY A 298 -19.36 -33.45 21.66
CA GLY A 298 -18.82 -34.37 22.67
C GLY A 298 -17.50 -35.06 22.31
N ALA A 299 -17.02 -34.95 21.06
CA ALA A 299 -15.73 -35.50 20.65
C ALA A 299 -14.58 -34.50 20.90
N PRO A 300 -13.37 -34.96 21.30
CA PRO A 300 -12.22 -34.08 21.46
C PRO A 300 -11.92 -33.23 20.22
N TYR A 301 -11.62 -31.95 20.43
CA TYR A 301 -11.36 -30.99 19.36
C TYR A 301 -10.16 -30.11 19.71
N SER A 302 -9.12 -30.16 18.88
CA SER A 302 -7.84 -29.48 19.15
C SER A 302 -7.50 -28.37 18.15
N LYS A 303 -8.35 -28.16 17.13
CA LYS A 303 -8.10 -27.18 16.07
C LYS A 303 -8.42 -25.76 16.55
N SER A 304 -7.61 -24.79 16.14
CA SER A 304 -7.78 -23.35 16.41
C SER A 304 -8.71 -22.65 15.41
N TYR A 305 -9.57 -23.41 14.73
CA TYR A 305 -10.58 -22.92 13.79
C TYR A 305 -11.79 -23.85 13.83
N ILE A 306 -12.93 -23.40 13.30
CA ILE A 306 -14.12 -24.21 12.99
C ILE A 306 -14.47 -24.04 11.51
N THR A 307 -15.22 -24.98 10.95
CA THR A 307 -15.62 -24.93 9.54
C THR A 307 -17.07 -24.53 9.39
N HIS A 308 -17.42 -23.96 8.23
CA HIS A 308 -18.79 -23.61 7.89
C HIS A 308 -19.71 -24.83 7.95
N ASN A 309 -19.22 -26.01 7.55
CA ASN A 309 -19.98 -27.26 7.63
C ASN A 309 -20.38 -27.59 9.07
N GLN A 310 -19.46 -27.44 10.03
CA GLN A 310 -19.75 -27.67 11.45
C GLN A 310 -20.84 -26.71 11.97
N ILE A 311 -20.85 -25.46 11.49
CA ILE A 311 -21.88 -24.48 11.81
C ILE A 311 -23.23 -24.93 11.24
N ILE A 312 -23.35 -25.13 9.92
CA ILE A 312 -24.62 -25.47 9.27
C ILE A 312 -25.17 -26.84 9.67
N GLU A 313 -24.34 -27.74 10.18
CA GLU A 313 -24.77 -29.01 10.77
C GLU A 313 -25.43 -28.87 12.15
N GLY A 314 -25.35 -27.68 12.78
CA GLY A 314 -25.91 -27.41 14.10
C GLY A 314 -25.05 -27.96 15.24
N SER A 315 -23.73 -27.93 15.08
CA SER A 315 -22.81 -28.48 16.08
C SER A 315 -22.85 -27.71 17.41
N THR A 316 -22.45 -28.37 18.49
CA THR A 316 -22.16 -27.73 19.77
C THR A 316 -20.66 -27.79 20.05
N LEU A 317 -20.01 -26.62 20.07
CA LEU A 317 -18.62 -26.43 20.46
C LEU A 317 -18.57 -26.10 21.96
N ASN A 318 -18.04 -27.01 22.78
CA ASN A 318 -17.79 -26.75 24.20
C ASN A 318 -16.32 -26.38 24.39
N LEU A 319 -16.06 -25.26 25.06
CA LEU A 319 -14.74 -24.74 25.37
C LEU A 319 -14.53 -24.76 26.88
N GLU A 320 -13.41 -25.30 27.34
CA GLU A 320 -12.97 -25.17 28.73
C GLU A 320 -12.07 -23.94 28.84
N MET A 321 -12.54 -22.89 29.52
CA MET A 321 -11.78 -21.65 29.68
C MET A 321 -10.94 -21.67 30.96
N LYS A 322 -9.70 -21.14 30.90
CA LYS A 322 -8.81 -20.94 32.04
C LYS A 322 -8.13 -19.57 32.01
N ASN A 323 -7.52 -19.19 33.13
CA ASN A 323 -6.72 -17.99 33.28
C ASN A 323 -5.24 -18.18 32.90
N ILE A 324 -4.88 -19.36 32.39
CA ILE A 324 -3.53 -19.69 31.92
C ILE A 324 -3.58 -20.23 30.47
N PRO A 325 -2.62 -19.86 29.61
CA PRO A 325 -2.51 -20.40 28.25
C PRO A 325 -2.42 -21.93 28.20
N SER A 326 -2.93 -22.52 27.12
CA SER A 326 -2.71 -23.94 26.81
C SER A 326 -1.46 -24.12 25.95
N ALA A 327 -0.58 -25.03 26.34
CA ALA A 327 0.56 -25.43 25.52
C ALA A 327 0.18 -26.37 24.35
N ASN A 328 -1.06 -26.89 24.35
CA ASN A 328 -1.46 -27.99 23.46
C ASN A 328 -2.61 -27.62 22.50
N PHE A 329 -3.55 -26.78 22.93
CA PHE A 329 -4.71 -26.43 22.11
C PHE A 329 -4.29 -25.56 20.91
N GLY A 330 -4.58 -25.99 19.68
CA GLY A 330 -4.32 -25.22 18.47
C GLY A 330 -2.84 -25.03 18.08
N VAL A 331 -1.90 -25.73 18.74
CA VAL A 331 -0.45 -25.47 18.60
C VAL A 331 0.20 -26.30 17.49
N SER A 332 -0.13 -27.59 17.39
CA SER A 332 0.46 -28.46 16.37
C SER A 332 0.04 -28.05 14.97
N ILE A 333 0.90 -28.24 13.97
CA ILE A 333 0.66 -27.83 12.58
C ILE A 333 -0.70 -28.32 12.06
N SER A 334 -1.08 -29.56 12.35
CA SER A 334 -2.37 -30.17 11.96
C SER A 334 -3.61 -29.52 12.58
N ASN A 335 -3.43 -28.72 13.64
CA ASN A 335 -4.49 -28.05 14.39
C ASN A 335 -4.57 -26.54 14.09
N ARG A 336 -3.74 -26.04 13.17
CA ARG A 336 -3.73 -24.63 12.74
C ARG A 336 -4.59 -24.45 11.49
N PRO A 337 -5.14 -23.25 11.27
CA PRO A 337 -5.72 -22.90 9.98
C PRO A 337 -4.66 -22.88 8.87
N LEU A 338 -5.10 -23.16 7.63
CA LEU A 338 -4.23 -23.26 6.46
C LEU A 338 -4.81 -22.49 5.28
N THR A 339 -4.10 -21.46 4.85
CA THR A 339 -4.35 -20.68 3.63
C THR A 339 -3.05 -20.60 2.87
N LYS A 340 -2.98 -21.32 1.75
CA LYS A 340 -1.76 -21.44 0.97
C LYS A 340 -2.08 -21.55 -0.52
N ILE A 341 -1.33 -20.83 -1.35
CA ILE A 341 -1.32 -21.05 -2.81
C ILE A 341 -0.36 -22.22 -3.11
N ASP A 342 -0.75 -23.13 -3.99
CA ASP A 342 0.07 -24.30 -4.34
C ASP A 342 1.47 -23.88 -4.82
N GLN A 343 2.50 -24.53 -4.28
CA GLN A 343 3.90 -24.28 -4.61
C GLN A 343 4.22 -24.58 -6.07
N ASN A 344 3.49 -25.52 -6.68
CA ASN A 344 3.66 -25.84 -8.10
C ASN A 344 3.22 -24.69 -9.03
N LYS A 345 2.55 -23.66 -8.50
CA LYS A 345 2.08 -22.49 -9.23
C LYS A 345 2.84 -21.22 -8.84
N GLU A 346 3.99 -21.32 -8.16
CA GLU A 346 4.75 -20.16 -7.70
C GLU A 346 5.24 -19.26 -8.83
N ILE A 347 5.04 -17.95 -8.68
CA ILE A 347 5.66 -16.96 -9.56
C ILE A 347 7.13 -16.73 -9.17
N VAL A 348 7.96 -16.35 -10.14
CA VAL A 348 9.28 -15.79 -9.85
C VAL A 348 9.11 -14.36 -9.35
N MET A 349 9.58 -14.09 -8.15
CA MET A 349 9.56 -12.74 -7.57
C MET A 349 10.38 -11.78 -8.43
N ASN A 350 9.85 -10.57 -8.60
CA ASN A 350 10.53 -9.50 -9.30
C ASN A 350 11.85 -9.14 -8.59
N PRO A 351 12.92 -8.85 -9.34
CA PRO A 351 14.14 -8.30 -8.76
C PRO A 351 13.91 -6.89 -8.18
N TRP A 352 14.91 -6.36 -7.50
CA TRP A 352 14.99 -4.95 -7.14
C TRP A 352 16.40 -4.41 -7.39
N ILE A 353 16.50 -3.09 -7.49
CA ILE A 353 17.69 -2.39 -7.98
C ILE A 353 18.16 -1.41 -6.91
N GLU A 354 19.45 -1.45 -6.61
CA GLU A 354 20.13 -0.60 -5.64
C GLU A 354 21.04 0.40 -6.36
N TYR A 355 20.93 1.71 -6.04
CA TYR A 355 21.64 2.76 -6.79
C TYR A 355 21.83 4.17 -6.17
N ASN A 356 22.07 4.47 -4.90
CA ASN A 356 22.20 5.89 -4.43
C ASN A 356 21.02 6.83 -4.84
N ASN A 357 21.10 7.49 -5.99
CA ASN A 357 20.04 8.30 -6.61
C ASN A 357 19.91 7.94 -8.10
N HIS A 358 18.67 7.95 -8.61
CA HIS A 358 18.37 7.73 -10.03
C HIS A 358 18.94 8.84 -10.93
N MET A 359 19.16 10.02 -10.34
CA MET A 359 19.85 11.18 -10.89
C MET A 359 21.29 11.24 -10.36
N PHE A 360 22.30 11.44 -11.22
CA PHE A 360 23.71 11.50 -10.79
C PHE A 360 24.56 12.51 -11.59
N LYS A 361 25.56 13.13 -10.95
CA LYS A 361 26.47 14.11 -11.60
C LYS A 361 27.59 13.44 -12.39
N ASP A 362 28.39 12.61 -11.71
CA ASP A 362 29.56 11.96 -12.32
C ASP A 362 29.28 10.51 -12.73
N SER A 363 28.85 9.70 -11.76
CA SER A 363 28.50 8.31 -11.96
C SER A 363 27.62 7.79 -10.83
N THR A 364 26.93 6.67 -11.08
CA THR A 364 26.22 5.91 -10.03
C THR A 364 26.55 4.43 -10.13
N LYS A 365 26.65 3.77 -8.97
CA LYS A 365 26.86 2.32 -8.89
C LYS A 365 25.51 1.64 -8.80
N VAL A 366 25.28 0.66 -9.68
CA VAL A 366 24.04 -0.12 -9.75
C VAL A 366 24.32 -1.55 -9.32
N GLU A 367 23.46 -2.09 -8.46
CA GLU A 367 23.42 -3.51 -8.10
C GLU A 367 21.99 -4.03 -8.24
N ILE A 368 21.82 -5.19 -8.85
CA ILE A 368 20.51 -5.85 -9.01
C ILE A 368 20.45 -7.06 -8.09
N LYS A 369 19.37 -7.17 -7.32
CA LYS A 369 19.14 -8.24 -6.33
C LYS A 369 17.82 -8.95 -6.63
N ALA A 370 17.74 -10.22 -6.25
CA ALA A 370 16.54 -11.04 -6.39
C ALA A 370 16.50 -12.13 -5.32
N THR A 371 15.29 -12.54 -4.92
CA THR A 371 15.08 -13.65 -3.99
C THR A 371 14.83 -14.93 -4.78
N GLY A 372 15.64 -15.96 -4.55
CA GLY A 372 15.41 -17.30 -5.12
C GLY A 372 15.68 -17.47 -6.62
N ALA A 373 16.13 -16.41 -7.31
CA ALA A 373 16.44 -16.46 -8.74
C ALA A 373 17.70 -17.30 -9.03
N SER A 374 17.68 -18.03 -10.15
CA SER A 374 18.85 -18.75 -10.68
C SER A 374 19.82 -17.82 -11.41
N LYS A 375 19.29 -16.80 -12.09
CA LYS A 375 20.03 -15.71 -12.74
C LYS A 375 19.13 -14.49 -12.92
N ILE A 376 19.75 -13.36 -13.23
CA ILE A 376 19.06 -12.11 -13.56
C ILE A 376 19.48 -11.68 -14.97
N LEU A 377 18.52 -11.22 -15.76
CA LEU A 377 18.75 -10.62 -17.07
C LEU A 377 18.59 -9.10 -16.99
N ILE A 378 19.45 -8.38 -17.69
CA ILE A 378 19.30 -6.96 -18.00
C ILE A 378 18.83 -6.86 -19.45
N LYS A 379 17.71 -6.17 -19.65
CA LYS A 379 17.16 -5.87 -20.98
C LYS A 379 17.34 -4.38 -21.28
N THR A 380 18.00 -4.07 -22.39
CA THR A 380 18.11 -2.71 -22.95
C THR A 380 17.50 -2.67 -24.35
N GLU A 381 17.62 -1.54 -25.05
CA GLU A 381 17.27 -1.42 -26.47
C GLU A 381 18.10 -2.35 -27.37
N ASP A 382 19.35 -2.64 -26.97
CA ASP A 382 20.29 -3.49 -27.71
C ASP A 382 20.06 -5.00 -27.51
N GLY A 383 19.20 -5.39 -26.55
CA GLY A 383 18.86 -6.79 -26.29
C GLY A 383 18.93 -7.20 -24.81
N GLU A 384 18.96 -8.51 -24.56
CA GLU A 384 19.04 -9.10 -23.22
C GLU A 384 20.43 -9.68 -22.95
N GLN A 385 20.97 -9.39 -21.78
CA GLN A 385 22.24 -9.95 -21.30
C GLN A 385 22.12 -10.45 -19.86
N ILE A 386 23.00 -11.38 -19.47
CA ILE A 386 23.04 -11.89 -18.09
C ILE A 386 23.73 -10.84 -17.20
N TYR A 387 23.10 -10.49 -16.09
CA TYR A 387 23.71 -9.66 -15.05
C TYR A 387 24.87 -10.41 -14.39
N SER A 388 26.08 -9.84 -14.48
CA SER A 388 27.32 -10.45 -13.99
C SER A 388 27.81 -9.88 -12.65
N GLY A 389 27.14 -8.87 -12.10
CA GLY A 389 27.49 -8.21 -10.85
C GLY A 389 27.38 -6.68 -10.93
N PRO A 390 27.63 -5.97 -9.82
CA PRO A 390 27.46 -4.52 -9.77
C PRO A 390 28.26 -3.79 -10.85
N PHE A 391 27.64 -2.79 -11.50
CA PHE A 391 28.26 -2.01 -12.57
C PHE A 391 28.13 -0.50 -12.30
N THR A 392 28.93 0.30 -13.00
CA THR A 392 28.93 1.76 -12.86
C THR A 392 28.39 2.41 -14.13
N ILE A 393 27.42 3.30 -13.94
CA ILE A 393 26.81 4.10 -15.01
C ILE A 393 27.39 5.51 -14.94
N LYS A 394 27.77 6.05 -16.11
CA LYS A 394 28.39 7.38 -16.26
C LYS A 394 27.59 8.34 -17.14
N ASP A 395 26.60 7.83 -17.85
CA ASP A 395 25.69 8.58 -18.73
C ASP A 395 24.27 8.00 -18.60
N ASP A 396 23.27 8.65 -19.18
CA ASP A 396 21.88 8.18 -19.17
C ASP A 396 21.81 6.68 -19.48
N TYR A 397 21.04 5.93 -18.69
CA TYR A 397 20.93 4.49 -18.85
C TYR A 397 19.54 3.99 -18.46
N ASN A 398 18.87 3.38 -19.43
CA ASN A 398 17.54 2.80 -19.28
C ASN A 398 17.64 1.29 -19.46
N PHE A 399 17.10 0.54 -18.51
CA PHE A 399 17.08 -0.92 -18.61
C PHE A 399 15.91 -1.51 -17.81
N ALA A 400 15.60 -2.77 -18.08
CA ALA A 400 14.72 -3.57 -17.24
C ALA A 400 15.47 -4.78 -16.67
N ALA A 401 15.23 -5.09 -15.40
CA ALA A 401 15.74 -6.29 -14.75
C ALA A 401 14.67 -7.40 -14.74
N ILE A 402 15.05 -8.63 -15.07
CA ILE A 402 14.16 -9.79 -15.09
C ILE A 402 14.84 -10.93 -14.32
N ALA A 403 14.19 -11.45 -13.29
CA ALA A 403 14.66 -12.63 -12.57
C ALA A 403 14.22 -13.90 -13.29
N ILE A 404 15.08 -14.92 -13.30
CA ILE A 404 14.82 -16.23 -13.89
C ILE A 404 14.76 -17.28 -12.79
N GLY A 405 13.69 -18.07 -12.76
CA GLY A 405 13.51 -19.20 -11.85
C GLY A 405 14.45 -20.37 -12.15
N ARG A 406 14.45 -21.39 -11.29
CA ARG A 406 15.27 -22.60 -11.52
C ARG A 406 14.74 -23.46 -12.67
N ASP A 407 13.43 -23.38 -12.92
CA ASP A 407 12.71 -24.02 -14.02
C ASP A 407 12.75 -23.21 -15.33
N GLY A 408 13.43 -22.05 -15.34
CA GLY A 408 13.49 -21.15 -16.49
C GLY A 408 12.31 -20.18 -16.63
N SER A 409 11.34 -20.22 -15.71
CA SER A 409 10.27 -19.21 -15.66
C SER A 409 10.83 -17.80 -15.44
N ARG A 410 10.11 -16.79 -15.91
CA ARG A 410 10.55 -15.38 -15.88
C ARG A 410 9.68 -14.58 -14.92
N SER A 411 10.28 -13.67 -14.17
CA SER A 411 9.54 -12.62 -13.46
C SER A 411 9.00 -11.58 -14.44
N TYR A 412 8.18 -10.66 -13.94
CA TYR A 412 7.84 -9.45 -14.67
C TYR A 412 9.06 -8.51 -14.74
N PRO A 413 9.17 -7.67 -15.78
CA PRO A 413 10.26 -6.71 -15.91
C PRO A 413 10.15 -5.60 -14.86
N VAL A 414 11.29 -5.27 -14.25
CA VAL A 414 11.43 -4.14 -13.35
C VAL A 414 12.22 -3.06 -14.06
N GLU A 415 11.53 -2.00 -14.49
CA GLU A 415 12.11 -0.89 -15.24
C GLU A 415 12.95 0.02 -14.33
N CYS A 416 14.05 0.54 -14.88
CA CYS A 416 14.95 1.47 -14.23
C CYS A 416 15.45 2.51 -15.25
N ASN A 417 15.26 3.77 -14.90
CA ASN A 417 15.71 4.93 -15.64
C ASN A 417 16.73 5.69 -14.78
N LEU A 418 17.96 5.77 -15.27
CA LEU A 418 19.03 6.52 -14.62
C LEU A 418 19.46 7.68 -15.51
N LYS A 419 19.60 8.86 -14.91
CA LYS A 419 19.82 10.12 -15.63
C LYS A 419 21.04 10.85 -15.15
N LYS A 420 21.88 11.28 -16.10
CA LYS A 420 23.02 12.13 -15.80
C LYS A 420 22.56 13.58 -15.72
N ILE A 421 22.84 14.24 -14.60
CA ILE A 421 22.59 15.66 -14.42
C ILE A 421 23.52 16.42 -15.39
N LYS A 422 22.93 17.09 -16.38
CA LYS A 422 23.66 17.90 -17.37
C LYS A 422 23.87 19.35 -16.92
N THR A 423 23.07 19.80 -15.97
CA THR A 423 23.14 21.15 -15.40
C THR A 423 24.24 21.22 -14.35
N THR A 424 25.04 22.29 -14.38
CA THR A 424 26.00 22.60 -13.31
C THR A 424 25.37 23.46 -12.21
N GLY A 425 24.08 23.76 -12.36
CA GLY A 425 23.28 24.57 -11.48
C GLY A 425 23.28 24.05 -10.04
N LYS A 426 23.39 24.95 -9.07
CA LYS A 426 23.04 24.67 -7.67
C LYS A 426 21.82 25.49 -7.30
N ILE A 427 20.81 24.84 -6.77
CA ILE A 427 19.61 25.52 -6.29
C ILE A 427 19.76 25.87 -4.80
N LYS A 428 19.28 27.04 -4.43
CA LYS A 428 19.08 27.46 -3.05
C LYS A 428 17.62 27.86 -2.89
N LEU A 429 16.90 27.06 -2.12
CA LEU A 429 15.50 27.28 -1.87
C LEU A 429 15.28 28.20 -0.67
N TYR A 430 14.42 29.21 -0.82
CA TYR A 430 14.03 30.11 0.28
C TYR A 430 12.64 29.77 0.84
N SER A 431 11.76 29.24 0.00
CA SER A 431 10.43 28.80 0.42
C SER A 431 10.48 27.40 1.02
N GLN A 432 9.67 27.13 2.03
CA GLN A 432 9.60 25.80 2.62
C GLN A 432 8.50 24.98 1.93
N TYR A 433 8.87 23.94 1.20
CA TYR A 433 7.89 23.00 0.66
C TYR A 433 7.25 22.15 1.76
N ASN A 434 6.02 21.74 1.50
CA ASN A 434 5.33 20.75 2.31
C ASN A 434 6.09 19.42 2.20
N ARG A 435 6.44 18.81 3.35
CA ARG A 435 7.22 17.57 3.41
C ARG A 435 6.59 16.41 2.62
N GLN A 436 5.29 16.46 2.37
CA GLN A 436 4.56 15.47 1.57
C GLN A 436 4.84 15.57 0.06
N TYR A 437 5.23 16.75 -0.41
CA TYR A 437 5.43 17.09 -1.81
C TYR A 437 6.83 17.68 -1.96
N SER A 438 7.84 16.83 -1.84
CA SER A 438 9.25 17.26 -1.89
C SER A 438 9.88 17.16 -3.27
N ALA A 439 9.26 16.45 -4.23
CA ALA A 439 9.90 16.06 -5.49
C ALA A 439 11.29 15.41 -5.32
N GLY A 440 11.54 14.73 -4.19
CA GLY A 440 12.88 14.17 -3.90
C GLY A 440 13.89 15.17 -3.31
N GLY A 441 13.46 16.39 -2.96
CA GLY A 441 14.26 17.43 -2.31
C GLY A 441 14.56 18.61 -3.22
N ASP A 442 15.45 19.51 -2.78
CA ASP A 442 15.71 20.79 -3.46
C ASP A 442 16.15 20.61 -4.93
N GLU A 443 17.06 19.66 -5.19
CA GLU A 443 17.58 19.41 -6.54
C GLU A 443 16.51 18.82 -7.49
N GLY A 444 15.38 18.33 -6.97
CA GLY A 444 14.26 17.81 -7.76
C GLY A 444 13.56 18.87 -8.62
N LEU A 445 13.87 20.16 -8.45
CA LEU A 445 13.39 21.24 -9.32
C LEU A 445 14.30 21.52 -10.52
N ILE A 446 15.44 20.86 -10.63
CA ILE A 446 16.43 21.09 -11.70
C ILE A 446 17.02 19.77 -12.22
N ASP A 447 16.29 18.66 -12.03
CA ASP A 447 16.82 17.32 -12.27
C ASP A 447 16.54 16.80 -13.70
N GLY A 448 15.66 17.44 -14.46
CA GLY A 448 15.28 17.03 -15.82
C GLY A 448 14.06 16.10 -15.87
N ILE A 449 13.42 15.77 -14.74
CA ILE A 449 12.25 14.90 -14.63
C ILE A 449 10.99 15.73 -14.42
N ARG A 450 10.04 15.57 -15.34
CA ARG A 450 8.76 16.28 -15.30
C ARG A 450 7.71 15.50 -14.52
N GLY A 451 7.05 16.17 -13.59
CA GLY A 451 5.87 15.72 -12.89
C GLY A 451 4.70 15.48 -13.84
N GLU A 452 3.96 14.40 -13.58
CA GLU A 452 2.76 14.05 -14.35
C GLU A 452 1.50 14.70 -13.76
N GLY A 453 0.36 14.57 -14.44
CA GLY A 453 -0.91 15.18 -13.98
C GLY A 453 -1.41 14.67 -12.62
N ASN A 454 -0.98 13.49 -12.17
CA ASN A 454 -1.30 12.97 -10.85
C ASN A 454 -0.20 13.32 -9.85
N PHE A 455 -0.43 14.36 -9.05
CA PHE A 455 0.55 14.81 -8.06
C PHE A 455 0.91 13.77 -6.99
N ARG A 456 0.05 12.78 -6.75
CA ARG A 456 0.27 11.72 -5.75
C ARG A 456 1.42 10.79 -6.11
N LEU A 457 1.93 10.86 -7.35
CA LEU A 457 3.11 10.12 -7.81
C LEU A 457 4.44 10.72 -7.33
N GLY A 458 4.41 11.89 -6.69
CA GLY A 458 5.55 12.47 -5.98
C GLY A 458 6.49 13.33 -6.83
N GLY A 459 6.21 13.52 -8.12
CA GLY A 459 7.02 14.36 -9.03
C GLY A 459 6.75 15.86 -8.94
N TRP A 460 6.30 16.37 -7.78
CA TRP A 460 5.99 17.79 -7.61
C TRP A 460 6.46 18.30 -6.26
N GLN A 461 7.03 19.51 -6.25
CA GLN A 461 7.33 20.23 -5.03
C GLN A 461 6.17 21.17 -4.70
N GLY A 462 5.54 20.97 -3.54
CA GLY A 462 4.30 21.63 -3.17
C GLY A 462 4.48 22.69 -2.08
N TYR A 463 3.95 23.89 -2.31
CA TYR A 463 4.03 25.04 -1.39
C TYR A 463 2.64 25.51 -1.01
N GLN A 464 2.32 25.42 0.28
CA GLN A 464 1.04 25.88 0.82
C GLN A 464 1.25 27.21 1.54
N ASN A 465 0.37 28.18 1.29
CA ASN A 465 0.37 29.47 2.01
C ASN A 465 1.69 30.24 1.99
N CYS A 466 2.48 30.02 0.95
CA CYS A 466 3.68 30.79 0.68
C CYS A 466 3.90 30.88 -0.82
N ASP A 467 4.51 31.99 -1.22
CA ASP A 467 5.06 32.13 -2.55
C ASP A 467 6.27 31.20 -2.69
N PHE A 468 6.54 30.74 -3.90
CA PHE A 468 7.78 30.03 -4.22
C PHE A 468 8.90 31.05 -4.47
N GLU A 469 10.08 30.82 -3.90
CA GLU A 469 11.30 31.58 -4.20
C GLU A 469 12.54 30.67 -4.14
N ALA A 470 13.35 30.72 -5.20
CA ALA A 470 14.62 30.00 -5.32
C ALA A 470 15.66 30.78 -6.12
N ASP A 471 16.94 30.60 -5.75
CA ASP A 471 18.09 31.02 -6.55
C ASP A 471 18.75 29.81 -7.20
N ILE A 472 19.27 30.00 -8.41
CA ILE A 472 20.04 29.01 -9.17
C ILE A 472 21.39 29.63 -9.51
N ASP A 473 22.48 29.07 -8.99
CA ASP A 473 23.85 29.40 -9.39
C ASP A 473 24.25 28.53 -10.58
N LEU A 474 24.39 29.11 -11.77
CA LEU A 474 24.82 28.43 -13.00
C LEU A 474 26.31 28.02 -12.96
N GLY A 475 27.05 28.40 -11.92
CA GLY A 475 28.48 28.12 -11.73
C GLY A 475 29.40 29.04 -12.54
N LYS A 476 28.93 29.56 -13.68
CA LYS A 476 29.62 30.51 -14.55
C LYS A 476 28.64 31.47 -15.22
N GLN A 477 29.15 32.61 -15.67
CA GLN A 477 28.38 33.50 -16.54
C GLN A 477 27.99 32.78 -17.82
N THR A 478 26.70 32.80 -18.12
CA THR A 478 26.08 32.11 -19.23
C THR A 478 25.05 33.03 -19.86
N MET A 479 25.01 33.06 -21.19
CA MET A 479 23.94 33.73 -21.92
C MET A 479 22.66 32.90 -21.80
N ILE A 480 21.62 33.45 -21.17
CA ILE A 480 20.31 32.83 -21.01
C ILE A 480 19.34 33.48 -21.99
N LYS A 481 18.83 32.69 -22.92
CA LYS A 481 17.82 33.08 -23.91
C LYS A 481 16.42 32.95 -23.33
N ARG A 482 16.15 31.85 -22.63
CA ARG A 482 14.87 31.60 -21.99
C ARG A 482 15.00 30.90 -20.66
N VAL A 483 14.00 31.11 -19.81
CA VAL A 483 13.90 30.47 -18.49
C VAL A 483 12.44 30.32 -18.09
N GLY A 484 12.12 29.22 -17.43
CA GLY A 484 10.77 28.94 -16.97
C GLY A 484 10.73 27.81 -15.96
N ALA A 485 9.52 27.50 -15.52
CA ALA A 485 9.25 26.34 -14.68
C ALA A 485 7.90 25.71 -15.04
N GLY A 486 7.77 24.40 -14.77
CA GLY A 486 6.53 23.65 -14.88
C GLY A 486 5.66 23.80 -13.65
N PHE A 487 4.35 23.86 -13.85
CA PHE A 487 3.36 23.94 -12.77
C PHE A 487 2.21 22.98 -13.03
N LEU A 488 1.62 22.47 -11.96
CA LEU A 488 0.40 21.68 -11.99
C LEU A 488 -0.80 22.53 -11.56
N ARG A 489 -1.94 22.28 -12.18
CA ARG A 489 -3.26 22.68 -11.69
C ARG A 489 -4.13 21.44 -11.47
N ASP A 490 -4.70 21.35 -10.28
CA ASP A 490 -5.79 20.45 -9.91
C ASP A 490 -6.63 21.19 -8.86
N VAL A 491 -7.60 21.97 -9.35
CA VAL A 491 -8.41 22.88 -8.52
C VAL A 491 -9.16 22.12 -7.43
N ARG A 492 -9.66 20.91 -7.73
CA ARG A 492 -10.36 20.07 -6.73
C ARG A 492 -9.46 19.73 -5.55
N SER A 493 -8.18 19.54 -5.82
CA SER A 493 -7.14 19.24 -4.82
C SER A 493 -6.46 20.49 -4.26
N TRP A 494 -7.04 21.67 -4.48
CA TRP A 494 -6.57 22.97 -4.00
C TRP A 494 -5.25 23.44 -4.62
N ILE A 495 -4.89 22.90 -5.80
CA ILE A 495 -3.65 23.22 -6.51
C ILE A 495 -3.98 24.17 -7.66
N TRP A 496 -3.47 25.40 -7.57
CA TRP A 496 -3.61 26.40 -8.64
C TRP A 496 -2.26 26.69 -9.28
N PHE A 497 -2.31 27.09 -10.55
CA PHE A 497 -1.21 27.80 -11.16
C PHE A 497 -0.88 29.07 -10.36
N PRO A 498 0.41 29.50 -10.36
CA PRO A 498 0.78 30.75 -9.70
C PRO A 498 0.03 31.92 -10.33
N VAL A 499 -0.27 32.94 -9.53
CA VAL A 499 -0.88 34.20 -10.00
C VAL A 499 0.06 34.91 -10.98
N SER A 500 1.34 34.89 -10.66
CA SER A 500 2.39 35.46 -11.51
C SER A 500 3.72 34.76 -11.26
N ILE A 501 4.60 34.79 -12.26
CA ILE A 501 6.00 34.39 -12.10
C ILE A 501 6.89 35.56 -12.46
N GLU A 502 7.91 35.78 -11.64
CA GLU A 502 8.93 36.79 -11.84
C GLU A 502 10.30 36.12 -11.92
N ILE A 503 11.09 36.57 -12.88
CA ILE A 503 12.45 36.12 -13.13
C ILE A 503 13.39 37.30 -12.89
N TYR A 504 14.37 37.09 -12.02
CA TYR A 504 15.44 38.03 -11.76
C TYR A 504 16.79 37.42 -12.14
N THR A 505 17.73 38.24 -12.57
CA THR A 505 19.09 37.80 -12.94
C THR A 505 20.16 38.57 -12.17
N SER A 506 21.28 37.92 -11.87
CA SER A 506 22.43 38.54 -11.20
C SER A 506 23.77 37.96 -11.68
N ASN A 507 24.84 38.75 -11.54
CA ASN A 507 26.21 38.32 -11.79
C ASN A 507 26.98 37.97 -10.50
N ASN A 508 26.57 38.50 -9.35
CA ASN A 508 27.24 38.34 -8.06
C ASN A 508 26.41 37.56 -7.02
N GLY A 509 25.14 37.28 -7.31
CA GLY A 509 24.23 36.56 -6.41
C GLY A 509 23.72 37.40 -5.24
N LEU A 510 23.95 38.71 -5.27
CA LEU A 510 23.51 39.68 -4.26
C LEU A 510 22.54 40.69 -4.87
N ASP A 511 22.93 41.28 -6.00
CA ASP A 511 22.17 42.33 -6.69
C ASP A 511 21.35 41.69 -7.82
N PHE A 512 20.05 41.51 -7.57
CA PHE A 512 19.11 40.91 -8.53
C PHE A 512 18.27 41.98 -9.23
N GLU A 513 18.22 41.92 -10.55
CA GLU A 513 17.39 42.80 -11.39
C GLU A 513 16.25 42.01 -12.01
N LEU A 514 15.04 42.59 -12.04
CA LEU A 514 13.87 41.98 -12.68
C LEU A 514 14.11 41.95 -14.20
N SER A 515 14.11 40.73 -14.76
CA SER A 515 14.38 40.50 -16.19
C SER A 515 13.15 39.98 -16.94
N GLY A 516 12.12 39.48 -16.24
CA GLY A 516 10.86 39.08 -16.86
C GLY A 516 9.74 38.82 -15.86
N LYS A 517 8.49 39.02 -16.30
CA LYS A 517 7.29 38.70 -15.52
C LYS A 517 6.20 38.10 -16.42
N ILE A 518 5.49 37.11 -15.91
CA ILE A 518 4.32 36.49 -16.54
C ILE A 518 3.15 36.60 -15.57
N GLU A 519 2.04 37.16 -16.02
CA GLU A 519 0.77 37.12 -15.30
C GLU A 519 -0.04 35.92 -15.78
N ASN A 520 -0.62 35.16 -14.86
CA ASN A 520 -1.49 34.04 -15.21
C ASN A 520 -2.88 34.56 -15.59
N THR A 521 -3.34 34.19 -16.79
CA THR A 521 -4.63 34.59 -17.35
C THR A 521 -5.66 33.46 -17.36
N ILE A 522 -5.31 32.28 -16.86
CA ILE A 522 -6.19 31.11 -16.81
C ILE A 522 -7.26 31.32 -15.74
N ASP A 523 -8.52 30.97 -16.07
CA ASP A 523 -9.64 31.07 -15.14
C ASP A 523 -9.37 30.21 -13.88
N PRO A 524 -9.39 30.79 -12.67
CA PRO A 524 -9.20 30.02 -11.44
C PRO A 524 -10.29 28.98 -11.18
N LYS A 525 -11.43 29.04 -11.88
CA LYS A 525 -12.53 28.06 -11.79
C LYS A 525 -12.41 26.89 -12.77
N ASP A 526 -11.36 26.85 -13.57
CA ASP A 526 -11.15 25.76 -14.50
C ASP A 526 -10.63 24.50 -13.78
N TYR A 527 -11.50 23.50 -13.69
CA TYR A 527 -11.28 22.23 -13.00
C TYR A 527 -10.55 21.18 -13.84
N GLU A 528 -10.17 21.48 -15.08
CA GLU A 528 -9.38 20.55 -15.90
C GLU A 528 -7.98 20.41 -15.29
N ILE A 529 -7.55 19.16 -15.03
CA ILE A 529 -6.20 18.88 -14.56
C ILE A 529 -5.24 19.19 -15.71
N SER A 530 -4.25 20.04 -15.46
CA SER A 530 -3.31 20.46 -16.50
C SER A 530 -1.93 20.76 -15.94
N VAL A 531 -0.91 20.36 -16.70
CA VAL A 531 0.50 20.73 -16.46
C VAL A 531 0.89 21.78 -17.49
N LYS A 532 1.54 22.86 -17.05
CA LYS A 532 1.93 23.97 -17.93
C LYS A 532 3.25 24.59 -17.54
N ASP A 533 4.07 24.88 -18.54
CA ASP A 533 5.28 25.68 -18.41
C ASP A 533 4.96 27.17 -18.51
N PHE A 534 5.51 27.93 -17.58
CA PHE A 534 5.49 29.39 -17.63
C PHE A 534 6.91 29.88 -17.95
N VAL A 535 7.09 30.42 -19.16
CA VAL A 535 8.41 30.66 -19.76
C VAL A 535 8.58 32.10 -20.23
N ILE A 536 9.71 32.71 -19.86
CA ILE A 536 10.19 33.97 -20.44
C ILE A 536 11.06 33.62 -21.66
N GLU A 537 10.48 33.65 -22.86
CA GLU A 537 11.14 33.18 -24.11
C GLU A 537 12.25 34.10 -24.66
N LYS A 538 12.29 35.37 -24.26
CA LYS A 538 13.19 36.40 -24.84
C LYS A 538 13.97 37.14 -23.76
N LEU A 539 14.53 36.40 -22.81
CA LEU A 539 15.35 36.98 -21.75
C LEU A 539 16.61 37.64 -22.34
N ASN A 540 17.39 36.88 -23.12
CA ASN A 540 18.65 37.29 -23.76
C ASN A 540 19.58 38.08 -22.82
N LYS A 541 19.82 37.53 -21.63
CA LYS A 541 20.65 38.13 -20.58
C LYS A 541 21.84 37.24 -20.28
N GLU A 542 23.02 37.85 -20.20
CA GLU A 542 24.20 37.18 -19.65
C GLU A 542 24.20 37.33 -18.12
N CYS A 543 24.13 36.19 -17.42
CA CYS A 543 24.11 36.16 -15.97
C CYS A 543 24.75 34.88 -15.41
N ARG A 544 25.08 34.88 -14.12
CA ARG A 544 25.49 33.67 -13.39
C ARG A 544 24.39 33.13 -12.49
N TYR A 545 23.53 33.99 -11.96
CA TYR A 545 22.47 33.63 -11.04
C TYR A 545 21.10 33.97 -11.62
N ILE A 546 20.16 33.06 -11.43
CA ILE A 546 18.75 33.27 -11.74
C ILE A 546 17.96 33.14 -10.44
N LYS A 547 17.04 34.06 -10.18
CA LYS A 547 16.06 33.96 -9.11
C LYS A 547 14.67 33.85 -9.72
N ILE A 548 13.90 32.88 -9.25
CA ILE A 548 12.51 32.68 -9.66
C ILE A 548 11.62 32.93 -8.46
N LYS A 549 10.56 33.72 -8.66
CA LYS A 549 9.47 33.88 -7.71
C LYS A 549 8.16 33.48 -8.36
N ALA A 550 7.36 32.64 -7.73
CA ALA A 550 6.02 32.31 -8.18
C ALA A 550 5.00 32.64 -7.07
N LYS A 551 4.04 33.51 -7.41
CA LYS A 551 3.08 34.05 -6.44
C LYS A 551 1.92 33.07 -6.21
N ASN A 552 1.65 32.72 -4.96
CA ASN A 552 0.60 31.80 -4.58
C ASN A 552 -0.78 32.40 -4.84
N PHE A 553 -1.74 31.53 -5.15
CA PHE A 553 -3.14 31.92 -5.29
C PHE A 553 -3.75 32.44 -3.97
N GLY A 554 -3.25 31.93 -2.83
CA GLY A 554 -3.61 32.37 -1.49
C GLY A 554 -4.84 31.63 -0.96
N THR A 555 -5.72 32.37 -0.27
CA THR A 555 -6.93 31.82 0.35
C THR A 555 -7.91 31.29 -0.69
N ILE A 556 -8.41 30.07 -0.46
CA ILE A 556 -9.36 29.40 -1.35
C ILE A 556 -10.68 30.20 -1.38
N PRO A 557 -11.15 30.63 -2.56
CA PRO A 557 -12.34 31.46 -2.70
C PRO A 557 -13.63 30.78 -2.24
N SER A 558 -14.63 31.60 -1.91
CA SER A 558 -15.94 31.15 -1.40
C SER A 558 -16.76 30.27 -2.36
N TRP A 559 -16.39 30.22 -3.64
CA TRP A 559 -17.07 29.38 -4.63
C TRP A 559 -16.53 27.94 -4.66
N HIS A 560 -15.38 27.67 -4.06
CA HIS A 560 -14.75 26.35 -4.04
C HIS A 560 -15.18 25.55 -2.81
N GLU A 561 -15.24 24.23 -2.90
CA GLU A 561 -15.64 23.35 -1.79
C GLU A 561 -14.70 23.46 -0.57
N GLY A 562 -13.44 23.80 -0.82
CA GLY A 562 -12.42 24.09 0.20
C GLY A 562 -12.36 25.55 0.67
N ALA A 563 -13.43 26.34 0.50
CA ALA A 563 -13.46 27.77 0.82
C ALA A 563 -12.88 28.09 2.21
N GLY A 564 -12.04 29.14 2.28
CA GLY A 564 -11.37 29.55 3.50
C GLY A 564 -10.10 28.77 3.84
N GLY A 565 -9.82 27.66 3.14
CA GLY A 565 -8.54 26.96 3.18
C GLY A 565 -7.43 27.71 2.42
N GLU A 566 -6.26 27.08 2.32
CA GLU A 566 -5.05 27.65 1.71
C GLU A 566 -4.67 26.88 0.45
N GLY A 567 -4.51 27.59 -0.66
CA GLY A 567 -4.12 27.02 -1.95
C GLY A 567 -2.65 26.62 -2.00
N PHE A 568 -2.37 25.63 -2.84
CA PHE A 568 -1.03 25.17 -3.15
C PHE A 568 -0.52 25.74 -4.49
N ILE A 569 0.79 26.00 -4.55
CA ILE A 569 1.57 25.96 -5.80
C ILE A 569 2.26 24.61 -5.87
N PHE A 570 2.10 23.90 -6.99
CA PHE A 570 2.92 22.74 -7.32
C PHE A 570 3.82 23.14 -8.47
N ILE A 571 5.12 23.14 -8.22
CA ILE A 571 6.18 23.52 -9.17
C ILE A 571 7.12 22.35 -9.35
N ASP A 572 7.61 22.23 -10.57
CA ASP A 572 8.58 21.24 -10.98
C ASP A 572 9.37 21.77 -12.17
N GLU A 573 10.61 21.32 -12.32
CA GLU A 573 11.47 21.63 -13.47
C GLU A 573 11.61 23.08 -13.85
N ILE A 574 12.51 23.74 -13.15
CA ILE A 574 13.12 24.99 -13.55
C ILE A 574 14.17 24.69 -14.63
N PHE A 575 13.92 25.20 -15.84
CA PHE A 575 14.80 25.04 -16.98
C PHE A 575 15.24 26.38 -17.54
N PHE A 576 16.43 26.39 -18.15
CA PHE A 576 17.04 27.55 -18.79
C PHE A 576 17.88 27.10 -19.99
N GLU A 577 17.89 27.92 -21.05
CA GLU A 577 18.61 27.66 -22.31
C GLU A 577 19.33 28.89 -22.85
#